data_AF-A0A945WH26-F1
#
_entry.id   AF-A0A945WH26-F1
#
_cell.length_a   1.000
_cell.length_b   1.000
_cell.length_c   1.000
_cell.angle_alpha   90.00
_cell.angle_beta   90.00
_cell.angle_gamma   90.00
#
_symmetry.space_group_name_H-M   'P 1'
#
loop_
_entity.id
_entity.type
_entity.pdbx_description
1 polymer ?
#
loop_
_entity_poly.entity_id
_entity_poly.type
_entity_poly.pdbx_seq_one_letter_code
_entity_poly.pdbx_strand_id
1 'polypeptide(L)'
;MKRFSLVLTLFLLLVNSHAQQFDTLRVMQYNLLLYGANFSNCTSSTNNLEDKDGFLETITKHVKPDLLIVNEMGAAGIYGDRILANSLNTNGVNRYKRATIQSNSFSSLVNCLFFNKNKLALHEQTKVVQDVNGNDLTRAIDVCTFYYKDELLSEVQDTTFFHVLAVHLKAGSSTSDIQSRDLETEAAMDHIISKMKPGYFLIAGDMNMKNSNEQAFKNLTESAAGDHKFYDPIDELGSWNSNSSFAHVHTQSTRSSNTNNGCFSGGGMDDRFDVILVSGQVLEDTGKVSFVENSYVAVGQDGNHLNQSVSAGGNSSVPSSVLVALYEMSDHLPVQLDLSFELIEEPEDTIPQGLRDVEEAFNVKRMDGSMIITSSVDGHLTFHDLSGRVIQKYPIYVGSNRVQDHKMPLGIYIARFNFESGQITRKVSWFNAR
;
A
#
# COMPACT_ATOMS: atom_id res chain seq x y z
N MET A 1 -2.02 -71.19 -6.18
CA MET A 1 -1.62 -69.78 -6.04
C MET A 1 -2.72 -68.91 -6.64
N LYS A 2 -3.60 -68.34 -5.81
CA LYS A 2 -4.68 -67.45 -6.27
C LYS A 2 -4.12 -66.02 -6.40
N ARG A 3 -4.13 -65.46 -7.60
CA ARG A 3 -3.72 -64.08 -7.86
C ARG A 3 -4.91 -63.17 -7.58
N PHE A 4 -4.83 -62.37 -6.51
CA PHE A 4 -5.72 -61.24 -6.28
C PHE A 4 -5.21 -60.05 -7.10
N SER A 5 -5.97 -59.61 -8.10
CA SER A 5 -5.76 -58.30 -8.72
C SER A 5 -6.40 -57.25 -7.83
N LEU A 6 -5.57 -56.43 -7.18
CA LEU A 6 -5.98 -55.21 -6.51
C LEU A 6 -6.20 -54.14 -7.58
N VAL A 7 -7.46 -53.81 -7.87
CA VAL A 7 -7.81 -52.65 -8.70
C VAL A 7 -7.81 -51.44 -7.77
N LEU A 8 -6.78 -50.61 -7.86
CA LEU A 8 -6.70 -49.33 -7.17
C LEU A 8 -7.44 -48.28 -8.02
N THR A 9 -8.69 -48.01 -7.70
CA THR A 9 -9.47 -46.94 -8.33
C THR A 9 -9.02 -45.60 -7.74
N LEU A 10 -8.18 -44.87 -8.49
CA LEU A 10 -7.75 -43.52 -8.15
C LEU A 10 -8.93 -42.56 -8.37
N PHE A 11 -9.59 -42.16 -7.28
CA PHE A 11 -10.63 -41.13 -7.30
C PHE A 11 -9.94 -39.75 -7.38
N LEU A 12 -9.77 -39.21 -8.59
CA LEU A 12 -9.38 -37.80 -8.77
C LEU A 12 -10.59 -36.93 -8.40
N LEU A 13 -10.64 -36.45 -7.16
CA LEU A 13 -11.44 -35.30 -6.80
C LEU A 13 -10.81 -34.08 -7.46
N LEU A 14 -11.43 -33.59 -8.53
CA LEU A 14 -11.18 -32.26 -9.07
C LEU A 14 -11.74 -31.25 -8.07
N VAL A 15 -10.92 -30.91 -7.08
CA VAL A 15 -11.20 -29.77 -6.20
C VAL A 15 -10.77 -28.54 -6.98
N ASN A 16 -11.72 -27.74 -7.47
CA ASN A 16 -11.43 -26.40 -7.96
C ASN A 16 -11.07 -25.55 -6.73
N SER A 17 -9.79 -25.55 -6.35
CA SER A 17 -9.27 -24.62 -5.37
C SER A 17 -9.02 -23.29 -6.08
N HIS A 18 -9.87 -22.30 -5.83
CA HIS A 18 -9.58 -20.92 -6.18
C HIS A 18 -8.56 -20.39 -5.18
N ALA A 19 -7.43 -19.89 -5.67
CA ALA A 19 -6.40 -19.29 -4.85
C ALA A 19 -6.62 -17.78 -4.85
N GLN A 20 -6.64 -17.18 -3.65
CA GLN A 20 -6.67 -15.74 -3.47
C GLN A 20 -5.54 -15.09 -4.29
N GLN A 21 -5.88 -14.10 -5.12
CA GLN A 21 -4.90 -13.43 -5.98
C GLN A 21 -4.32 -12.22 -5.26
N PHE A 22 -3.04 -11.94 -5.54
CA PHE A 22 -2.31 -10.81 -4.99
C PHE A 22 -1.59 -10.04 -6.12
N ASP A 23 -1.44 -8.73 -5.95
CA ASP A 23 -0.45 -7.92 -6.68
C ASP A 23 0.62 -7.41 -5.71
N THR A 24 1.78 -7.02 -6.25
CA THR A 24 2.91 -6.51 -5.48
C THR A 24 3.19 -5.05 -5.82
N LEU A 25 3.37 -4.23 -4.79
CA LEU A 25 3.69 -2.82 -4.89
C LEU A 25 5.07 -2.55 -4.29
N ARG A 26 6.02 -2.10 -5.13
CA ARG A 26 7.35 -1.73 -4.65
C ARG A 26 7.38 -0.31 -4.11
N VAL A 27 7.73 -0.15 -2.84
CA VAL A 27 8.00 1.12 -2.20
C VAL A 27 9.52 1.34 -2.17
N MET A 28 9.96 2.54 -2.53
CA MET A 28 11.36 2.95 -2.48
C MET A 28 11.43 4.31 -1.78
N GLN A 29 12.31 4.46 -0.80
CA GLN A 29 12.69 5.75 -0.25
C GLN A 29 14.09 6.12 -0.70
N TYR A 30 14.32 7.41 -0.97
CA TYR A 30 15.63 7.89 -1.37
C TYR A 30 15.90 9.37 -1.01
N ASN A 31 16.93 9.65 -0.22
CA ASN A 31 17.49 11.00 -0.12
C ASN A 31 18.29 11.35 -1.39
N LEU A 32 17.87 12.40 -2.10
CA LEU A 32 18.43 12.77 -3.40
C LEU A 32 19.60 13.76 -3.32
N LEU A 33 20.04 14.17 -2.13
CA LEU A 33 21.06 15.19 -1.88
C LEU A 33 20.81 16.48 -2.68
N LEU A 34 20.06 17.41 -2.09
CA LEU A 34 19.79 18.76 -2.62
C LEU A 34 19.34 18.79 -4.10
N TYR A 35 18.46 17.88 -4.54
CA TYR A 35 17.97 17.84 -5.92
C TYR A 35 17.20 19.12 -6.27
N GLY A 36 17.83 19.99 -7.07
CA GLY A 36 17.26 21.28 -7.48
C GLY A 36 17.42 22.40 -6.45
N ALA A 37 18.07 22.13 -5.31
CA ALA A 37 18.37 23.15 -4.32
C ALA A 37 19.88 23.46 -4.31
N ASN A 38 20.21 24.74 -4.11
CA ASN A 38 21.59 25.15 -3.90
C ASN A 38 21.79 25.54 -2.43
N PHE A 39 22.82 25.00 -1.80
CA PHE A 39 23.18 25.33 -0.42
C PHE A 39 24.69 25.17 -0.22
N SER A 40 25.34 26.18 0.36
CA SER A 40 26.78 26.15 0.62
C SER A 40 27.58 25.76 -0.65
N ASN A 41 28.38 24.71 -0.58
CA ASN A 41 29.20 24.22 -1.69
C ASN A 41 28.44 23.38 -2.71
N CYS A 42 27.15 23.09 -2.50
CA CYS A 42 26.28 22.44 -3.46
C CYS A 42 25.63 23.46 -4.39
N THR A 43 26.16 23.53 -5.61
CA THR A 43 25.73 24.42 -6.69
C THR A 43 25.49 23.60 -7.96
N SER A 44 25.05 24.23 -9.03
CA SER A 44 24.90 23.56 -10.33
C SER A 44 26.20 22.98 -10.91
N SER A 45 27.38 23.39 -10.43
CA SER A 45 28.66 22.81 -10.84
C SER A 45 29.07 21.59 -10.02
N THR A 46 28.62 21.49 -8.77
CA THR A 46 29.02 20.42 -7.83
C THR A 46 27.90 19.42 -7.57
N ASN A 47 26.66 19.78 -7.91
CA ASN A 47 25.46 18.96 -7.81
C ASN A 47 24.56 19.25 -9.04
N ASN A 48 25.06 18.93 -10.23
CA ASN A 48 24.41 19.28 -11.49
C ASN A 48 23.06 18.56 -11.66
N LEU A 49 22.02 19.32 -11.99
CA LEU A 49 20.66 18.79 -12.05
C LEU A 49 20.40 17.93 -13.30
N GLU A 50 21.10 18.13 -14.40
CA GLU A 50 20.97 17.30 -15.61
C GLU A 50 21.61 15.94 -15.41
N ASP A 51 22.79 15.91 -14.79
CA ASP A 51 23.46 14.65 -14.43
C ASP A 51 22.60 13.84 -13.45
N LYS A 52 22.06 14.50 -12.41
CA LYS A 52 21.15 13.87 -11.43
C LYS A 52 19.89 13.29 -12.08
N ASP A 53 19.33 13.94 -13.10
CA ASP A 53 18.18 13.37 -13.81
C ASP A 53 18.52 12.00 -14.41
N GLY A 54 19.67 11.91 -15.09
CA GLY A 54 20.14 10.68 -15.74
C GLY A 54 20.53 9.59 -14.75
N PHE A 55 21.14 9.95 -13.62
CA PHE A 55 21.45 8.99 -12.56
C PHE A 55 20.17 8.45 -11.91
N LEU A 56 19.24 9.33 -11.54
CA LEU A 56 17.97 8.92 -10.96
C LEU A 56 17.17 8.06 -11.95
N GLU A 57 17.17 8.40 -13.24
CA GLU A 57 16.54 7.58 -14.29
C GLU A 57 17.16 6.17 -14.37
N THR A 58 18.48 6.07 -14.29
CA THR A 58 19.20 4.79 -14.31
C THR A 58 18.81 3.92 -13.11
N ILE A 59 18.73 4.52 -11.92
CA ILE A 59 18.37 3.85 -10.67
C ILE A 59 16.90 3.41 -10.69
N THR A 60 15.97 4.30 -11.07
CA THR A 60 14.53 3.99 -11.06
C THR A 60 14.14 2.99 -12.15
N LYS A 61 14.87 2.95 -13.29
CA LYS A 61 14.72 1.87 -14.29
C LYS A 61 15.17 0.50 -13.78
N HIS A 62 16.17 0.48 -12.89
CA HIS A 62 16.64 -0.75 -12.25
C HIS A 62 15.65 -1.22 -11.17
N VAL A 63 15.33 -0.34 -10.22
CA VAL A 63 14.48 -0.66 -9.06
C VAL A 63 13.01 -0.83 -9.44
N LYS A 64 12.52 -0.01 -10.38
CA LYS A 64 11.12 0.07 -10.85
C LYS A 64 10.10 0.29 -9.73
N PRO A 65 10.27 1.30 -8.85
CA PRO A 65 9.35 1.52 -7.74
C PRO A 65 7.94 1.82 -8.25
N ASP A 66 6.91 1.35 -7.56
CA ASP A 66 5.53 1.78 -7.77
C ASP A 66 5.18 2.99 -6.90
N LEU A 67 5.86 3.14 -5.76
CA LEU A 67 5.85 4.33 -4.92
C LEU A 67 7.29 4.74 -4.60
N LEU A 68 7.71 5.93 -5.01
CA LEU A 68 9.00 6.54 -4.70
C LEU A 68 8.78 7.71 -3.74
N ILE A 69 9.46 7.67 -2.60
CA ILE A 69 9.42 8.69 -1.54
C ILE A 69 10.79 9.35 -1.52
N VAL A 70 10.86 10.64 -1.82
CA VAL A 70 12.15 11.33 -1.90
C VAL A 70 12.33 12.33 -0.77
N ASN A 71 13.55 12.43 -0.27
CA ASN A 71 13.99 13.54 0.57
C ASN A 71 14.93 14.47 -0.22
N GLU A 72 15.10 15.69 0.28
CA GLU A 72 16.00 16.71 -0.28
C GLU A 72 15.72 17.13 -1.72
N MET A 73 14.46 17.10 -2.12
CA MET A 73 14.04 17.80 -3.32
C MET A 73 13.85 19.29 -3.01
N GLY A 74 14.21 20.18 -3.94
CA GLY A 74 13.91 21.60 -3.82
C GLY A 74 12.41 21.87 -3.70
N ALA A 75 12.03 22.88 -2.90
CA ALA A 75 10.63 23.16 -2.57
C ALA A 75 9.76 23.67 -3.74
N ALA A 76 10.35 24.05 -4.87
CA ALA A 76 9.60 24.53 -6.04
C ALA A 76 9.02 23.35 -6.84
N GLY A 77 7.74 23.46 -7.23
CA GLY A 77 7.02 22.41 -7.96
C GLY A 77 7.69 21.94 -9.26
N ILE A 78 8.48 22.82 -9.90
CA ILE A 78 9.24 22.51 -11.11
C ILE A 78 10.22 21.34 -10.92
N TYR A 79 10.76 21.13 -9.71
CA TYR A 79 11.69 20.02 -9.47
C TYR A 79 10.97 18.68 -9.40
N GLY A 80 9.76 18.64 -8.83
CA GLY A 80 8.90 17.46 -8.91
C GLY A 80 8.47 17.16 -10.34
N ASP A 81 8.10 18.18 -11.11
CA ASP A 81 7.73 18.01 -12.52
C ASP A 81 8.92 17.56 -13.38
N ARG A 82 10.13 18.00 -13.03
CA ARG A 82 11.37 17.57 -13.67
C ARG A 82 11.69 16.09 -13.41
N ILE A 83 11.61 15.62 -12.16
CA ILE A 83 11.80 14.19 -11.85
C ILE A 83 10.81 13.33 -12.65
N LEU A 84 9.54 13.77 -12.72
CA LEU A 84 8.55 13.09 -13.57
C LEU A 84 8.98 13.05 -15.03
N ALA A 85 9.36 14.17 -15.62
CA ALA A 85 9.65 14.28 -17.04
C ALA A 85 10.97 13.61 -17.45
N ASN A 86 11.99 13.66 -16.60
CA ASN A 86 13.36 13.33 -16.97
C ASN A 86 13.90 12.06 -16.28
N SER A 87 13.21 11.52 -15.27
CA SER A 87 13.68 10.33 -14.55
C SER A 87 12.65 9.21 -14.42
N LEU A 88 11.35 9.53 -14.37
CA LEU A 88 10.29 8.52 -14.14
C LEU A 88 9.46 8.21 -15.38
N ASN A 89 9.01 9.23 -16.12
CA ASN A 89 8.19 9.08 -17.33
C ASN A 89 9.00 9.29 -18.60
N THR A 90 10.05 8.49 -18.74
CA THR A 90 10.98 8.52 -19.88
C THR A 90 10.94 7.21 -20.65
N ASN A 91 11.50 7.19 -21.87
CA ASN A 91 11.69 5.97 -22.65
C ASN A 91 10.43 5.11 -22.82
N GLY A 92 9.28 5.76 -23.05
CA GLY A 92 7.98 5.10 -23.22
C GLY A 92 7.22 4.83 -21.93
N VAL A 93 7.84 5.01 -20.76
CA VAL A 93 7.14 4.97 -19.47
C VAL A 93 6.33 6.26 -19.29
N ASN A 94 5.06 6.14 -18.92
CA ASN A 94 4.18 7.29 -18.69
C ASN A 94 3.25 7.11 -17.48
N ARG A 95 3.61 6.20 -16.57
CA ARG A 95 2.74 5.71 -15.49
C ARG A 95 2.86 6.48 -14.18
N TYR A 96 3.85 7.35 -14.02
CA TYR A 96 4.06 8.07 -12.76
C TYR A 96 3.29 9.40 -12.71
N LYS A 97 2.78 9.71 -11.52
CA LYS A 97 2.33 11.03 -11.07
C LYS A 97 3.01 11.35 -9.75
N ARG A 98 2.90 12.60 -9.27
CA ARG A 98 3.39 13.00 -7.96
C ARG A 98 2.26 13.54 -7.08
N ALA A 99 2.45 13.44 -5.78
CA ALA A 99 1.65 14.15 -4.80
C ALA A 99 1.91 15.67 -4.88
N THR A 100 1.07 16.44 -4.21
CA THR A 100 1.26 17.89 -4.10
C THR A 100 2.51 18.18 -3.25
N ILE A 101 3.24 19.24 -3.57
CA ILE A 101 4.40 19.62 -2.75
C ILE A 101 3.91 20.17 -1.41
N GLN A 102 4.35 19.56 -0.32
CA GLN A 102 4.14 20.09 1.03
C GLN A 102 5.42 20.78 1.52
N SER A 103 5.26 21.94 2.15
CA SER A 103 6.35 22.66 2.80
C SER A 103 5.88 23.34 4.08
N ASN A 104 6.84 23.67 4.94
CA ASN A 104 6.66 24.55 6.10
C ASN A 104 6.91 26.03 5.74
N SER A 105 6.88 26.37 4.45
CA SER A 105 7.07 27.72 3.88
C SER A 105 8.48 28.33 3.98
N PHE A 106 9.38 27.80 4.81
CA PHE A 106 10.74 28.33 4.95
C PHE A 106 11.84 27.34 4.55
N SER A 107 11.62 26.03 4.65
CA SER A 107 12.61 25.05 4.20
C SER A 107 12.76 25.12 2.68
N SER A 108 14.00 25.19 2.21
CA SER A 108 14.34 25.08 0.79
C SER A 108 14.22 23.64 0.27
N LEU A 109 14.12 22.67 1.17
CA LEU A 109 14.02 21.24 0.90
C LEU A 109 12.70 20.67 1.39
N VAL A 110 12.16 19.74 0.62
CA VAL A 110 10.89 19.08 0.89
C VAL A 110 11.01 17.59 0.63
N ASN A 111 10.02 16.86 1.15
CA ASN A 111 9.76 15.50 0.72
C ASN A 111 8.82 15.53 -0.50
N CYS A 112 8.81 14.46 -1.28
CA CYS A 112 7.78 14.29 -2.31
C CYS A 112 7.53 12.81 -2.59
N LEU A 113 6.28 12.47 -2.89
CA LEU A 113 5.88 11.11 -3.24
C LEU A 113 5.53 11.05 -4.72
N PHE A 114 6.12 10.11 -5.44
CA PHE A 114 5.82 9.78 -6.83
C PHE A 114 5.23 8.38 -6.89
N PHE A 115 4.13 8.20 -7.60
CA PHE A 115 3.40 6.94 -7.59
C PHE A 115 2.94 6.52 -8.98
N ASN A 116 2.90 5.20 -9.19
CA ASN A 116 2.35 4.57 -10.38
C ASN A 116 0.82 4.74 -10.39
N LYS A 117 0.32 5.65 -11.23
CA LYS A 117 -1.12 5.99 -11.37
C LYS A 117 -1.99 4.84 -11.88
N ASN A 118 -1.37 3.77 -12.38
CA ASN A 118 -2.09 2.58 -12.80
C ASN A 118 -2.45 1.70 -11.60
N LYS A 119 -1.58 1.62 -10.59
CA LYS A 119 -1.79 0.85 -9.36
C LYS A 119 -2.38 1.68 -8.22
N LEU A 120 -2.06 2.97 -8.15
CA LEU A 120 -2.39 3.83 -7.02
C LEU A 120 -3.20 5.06 -7.43
N ALA A 121 -4.07 5.47 -6.51
CA ALA A 121 -4.67 6.79 -6.51
C ALA A 121 -4.48 7.46 -5.15
N LEU A 122 -4.05 8.72 -5.18
CA LEU A 122 -3.96 9.55 -3.99
C LEU A 122 -5.38 9.98 -3.58
N HIS A 123 -5.81 9.56 -2.40
CA HIS A 123 -7.12 9.88 -1.83
C HIS A 123 -7.08 11.19 -1.05
N GLU A 124 -6.10 11.33 -0.16
CA GLU A 124 -5.95 12.47 0.73
C GLU A 124 -4.45 12.76 0.94
N GLN A 125 -4.12 14.03 1.12
CA GLN A 125 -2.78 14.45 1.51
C GLN A 125 -2.89 15.59 2.52
N THR A 126 -2.21 15.42 3.65
CA THR A 126 -2.03 16.44 4.68
C THR A 126 -0.55 16.57 5.03
N LYS A 127 -0.23 17.41 6.02
CA LYS A 127 1.14 17.59 6.51
C LYS A 127 1.18 17.90 8.00
N VAL A 128 2.32 17.61 8.62
CA VAL A 128 2.69 18.09 9.96
C VAL A 128 3.82 19.10 9.79
N VAL A 129 3.67 20.29 10.39
CA VAL A 129 4.64 21.40 10.26
C VAL A 129 5.07 21.98 11.60
N GLN A 130 4.44 21.56 12.70
CA GLN A 130 4.78 21.99 14.05
C GLN A 130 4.94 20.79 14.98
N ASP A 131 5.78 20.95 16.00
CA ASP A 131 5.91 20.01 17.10
C ASP A 131 4.70 20.09 18.04
N VAL A 132 4.65 19.20 19.05
CA VAL A 132 3.59 19.17 20.05
C VAL A 132 3.52 20.43 20.94
N ASN A 133 4.54 21.27 20.91
CA ASN A 133 4.63 22.54 21.65
C ASN A 133 4.29 23.75 20.77
N GLY A 134 3.98 23.55 19.49
CA GLY A 134 3.65 24.60 18.54
C GLY A 134 4.85 25.31 17.89
N ASN A 135 6.07 24.77 18.02
CA ASN A 135 7.24 25.27 17.28
C ASN A 135 7.32 24.63 15.90
N ASP A 136 7.85 25.35 14.91
CA ASP A 136 7.97 24.81 13.55
C ASP A 136 8.99 23.67 13.47
N LEU A 137 8.62 22.59 12.77
CA LEU A 137 9.52 21.48 12.45
C LEU A 137 10.58 21.92 11.42
N THR A 138 11.74 21.27 11.42
CA THR A 138 12.82 21.56 10.45
C THR A 138 12.31 21.48 9.02
N ARG A 139 11.49 20.45 8.75
CA ARG A 139 10.86 20.18 7.45
C ARG A 139 9.43 19.67 7.69
N ALA A 140 8.56 19.89 6.71
CA ALA A 140 7.22 19.31 6.76
C ALA A 140 7.28 17.78 6.65
N ILE A 141 6.44 17.10 7.41
CA ILE A 141 6.17 15.67 7.25
C ILE A 141 4.93 15.53 6.38
N ASP A 142 5.05 14.89 5.23
CA ASP A 142 3.92 14.59 4.35
C ASP A 142 3.15 13.40 4.91
N VAL A 143 1.82 13.48 4.90
CA VAL A 143 0.94 12.36 5.27
C VAL A 143 -0.01 12.11 4.11
N CYS A 144 0.24 11.04 3.35
CA CYS A 144 -0.54 10.68 2.17
C CYS A 144 -1.38 9.43 2.43
N THR A 145 -2.67 9.48 2.09
CA THR A 145 -3.55 8.31 2.03
C THR A 145 -3.74 7.93 0.57
N PHE A 146 -3.40 6.69 0.24
CA PHE A 146 -3.62 6.10 -1.08
C PHE A 146 -4.68 5.01 -1.00
N TYR A 147 -5.30 4.71 -2.14
CA TYR A 147 -5.92 3.42 -2.35
C TYR A 147 -5.31 2.68 -3.52
N TYR A 148 -5.32 1.35 -3.42
CA TYR A 148 -4.96 0.44 -4.49
C TYR A 148 -6.08 0.33 -5.51
N LYS A 149 -5.74 0.47 -6.80
CA LYS A 149 -6.68 0.43 -7.93
C LYS A 149 -6.84 -0.99 -8.43
N ASP A 150 -7.64 -1.77 -7.71
CA ASP A 150 -8.09 -3.07 -8.17
C ASP A 150 -8.90 -2.93 -9.48
N GLU A 151 -8.76 -3.91 -10.39
CA GLU A 151 -9.46 -3.91 -11.67
C GLU A 151 -10.98 -4.04 -11.49
N LEU A 152 -11.42 -4.77 -10.46
CA LEU A 152 -12.83 -4.98 -10.10
C LEU A 152 -13.40 -3.88 -9.19
N LEU A 153 -12.60 -2.87 -8.84
CA LEU A 153 -13.02 -1.80 -7.92
C LEU A 153 -14.28 -1.07 -8.41
N SER A 154 -14.47 -0.97 -9.74
CA SER A 154 -15.66 -0.36 -10.34
C SER A 154 -16.95 -1.17 -10.18
N GLU A 155 -16.83 -2.46 -9.86
CA GLU A 155 -17.93 -3.42 -9.77
C GLU A 155 -18.35 -3.66 -8.31
N VAL A 156 -17.38 -3.87 -7.41
CA VAL A 156 -17.66 -4.25 -6.01
C VAL A 156 -17.54 -3.10 -5.00
N GLN A 157 -16.92 -1.97 -5.37
CA GLN A 157 -16.67 -0.80 -4.52
C GLN A 157 -15.90 -1.07 -3.21
N ASP A 158 -15.15 -2.17 -3.12
CA ASP A 158 -14.33 -2.52 -1.96
C ASP A 158 -12.90 -1.98 -2.14
N THR A 159 -12.53 -0.96 -1.35
CA THR A 159 -11.28 -0.21 -1.53
C THR A 159 -10.27 -0.49 -0.41
N THR A 160 -9.07 -0.91 -0.77
CA THR A 160 -7.95 -1.07 0.18
C THR A 160 -7.13 0.22 0.27
N PHE A 161 -7.19 0.89 1.43
CA PHE A 161 -6.43 2.11 1.71
C PHE A 161 -5.14 1.83 2.49
N PHE A 162 -4.09 2.61 2.24
CA PHE A 162 -2.90 2.63 3.08
C PHE A 162 -2.35 4.06 3.18
N HIS A 163 -1.52 4.29 4.19
CA HIS A 163 -1.06 5.61 4.57
C HIS A 163 0.47 5.66 4.60
N VAL A 164 1.05 6.77 4.15
CA VAL A 164 2.49 6.95 4.04
C VAL A 164 2.88 8.28 4.66
N LEU A 165 3.76 8.22 5.65
CA LEU A 165 4.40 9.37 6.26
C LEU A 165 5.80 9.51 5.66
N ALA A 166 6.07 10.60 4.94
CA ALA A 166 7.41 10.89 4.42
C ALA A 166 8.11 11.88 5.36
N VAL A 167 9.25 11.46 5.91
CA VAL A 167 10.02 12.25 6.89
C VAL A 167 11.40 12.59 6.36
N HIS A 168 11.92 13.76 6.75
CA HIS A 168 13.36 14.05 6.68
C HIS A 168 13.72 14.79 7.96
N LEU A 169 14.09 14.00 8.96
CA LEU A 169 14.25 14.48 10.32
C LEU A 169 15.49 15.36 10.47
N LYS A 170 15.58 16.07 11.59
CA LYS A 170 16.69 16.96 11.91
C LYS A 170 18.04 16.23 11.85
N ALA A 171 18.90 16.68 10.94
CA ALA A 171 20.29 16.23 10.83
C ALA A 171 21.18 16.76 11.97
N GLY A 172 22.27 16.04 12.25
CA GLY A 172 23.28 16.38 13.25
C GLY A 172 23.31 15.44 14.45
N SER A 173 24.28 15.65 15.34
CA SER A 173 24.55 14.78 16.51
C SER A 173 24.63 15.56 17.83
N SER A 174 24.32 16.86 17.83
CA SER A 174 24.21 17.60 19.10
C SER A 174 22.97 17.17 19.88
N THR A 175 22.95 17.44 21.18
CA THR A 175 21.77 17.18 22.01
C THR A 175 20.51 17.87 21.48
N SER A 176 20.63 19.09 20.95
CA SER A 176 19.51 19.81 20.33
C SER A 176 19.04 19.18 19.02
N ASP A 177 19.93 18.56 18.23
CA ASP A 177 19.54 17.87 17.00
C ASP A 177 18.72 16.62 17.35
N ILE A 178 19.21 15.82 18.31
CA ILE A 178 18.53 14.61 18.81
C ILE A 178 17.15 14.97 19.40
N GLN A 179 17.07 16.05 20.20
CA GLN A 179 15.80 16.51 20.77
C GLN A 179 14.83 17.02 19.70
N SER A 180 15.32 17.63 18.62
CA SER A 180 14.45 18.05 17.52
C SER A 180 13.84 16.85 16.79
N ARG A 181 14.61 15.78 16.57
CA ARG A 181 14.07 14.52 16.00
C ARG A 181 13.02 13.88 16.89
N ASP A 182 13.23 13.93 18.21
CA ASP A 182 12.28 13.45 19.21
C ASP A 182 10.92 14.14 19.04
N LEU A 183 10.92 15.47 19.06
CA LEU A 183 9.72 16.30 18.86
C LEU A 183 9.07 16.12 17.47
N GLU A 184 9.87 15.95 16.41
CA GLU A 184 9.38 15.72 15.04
C GLU A 184 8.60 14.39 14.94
N THR A 185 9.13 13.31 15.53
CA THR A 185 8.47 12.00 15.53
C THR A 185 7.30 11.94 16.51
N GLU A 186 7.39 12.61 17.66
CA GLU A 186 6.26 12.77 18.59
C GLU A 186 5.08 13.45 17.89
N ALA A 187 5.32 14.54 17.15
CA ALA A 187 4.28 15.23 16.39
C ALA A 187 3.70 14.40 15.24
N ALA A 188 4.53 13.57 14.58
CA ALA A 188 4.05 12.62 13.58
C ALA A 188 3.07 11.60 14.18
N MET A 189 3.43 11.03 15.34
CA MET A 189 2.61 10.07 16.07
C MET A 189 1.33 10.72 16.60
N ASP A 190 1.40 11.90 17.22
CA ASP A 190 0.23 12.66 17.68
C ASP A 190 -0.74 12.92 16.53
N HIS A 191 -0.25 13.32 15.35
CA HIS A 191 -1.09 13.58 14.19
C HIS A 191 -1.85 12.33 13.73
N ILE A 192 -1.20 11.17 13.60
CA ILE A 192 -1.90 9.96 13.14
C ILE A 192 -2.81 9.38 14.21
N ILE A 193 -2.42 9.40 15.49
CA ILE A 193 -3.22 8.87 16.60
C ILE A 193 -4.47 9.73 16.81
N SER A 194 -4.36 11.06 16.69
CA SER A 194 -5.49 11.96 16.94
C SER A 194 -6.48 12.08 15.77
N LYS A 195 -6.04 11.81 14.53
CA LYS A 195 -6.85 12.10 13.32
C LYS A 195 -7.18 10.88 12.48
N MET A 196 -6.49 9.77 12.65
CA MET A 196 -6.61 8.61 11.77
C MET A 196 -6.91 7.35 12.58
N LYS A 197 -7.62 6.40 11.97
CA LYS A 197 -7.81 5.07 12.58
C LYS A 197 -6.54 4.24 12.37
N PRO A 198 -6.25 3.26 13.24
CA PRO A 198 -5.26 2.24 12.95
C PRO A 198 -5.54 1.57 11.60
N GLY A 199 -4.48 1.18 10.89
CA GLY A 199 -4.56 0.71 9.51
C GLY A 199 -3.18 0.39 8.95
N TYR A 200 -3.07 0.31 7.62
CA TYR A 200 -1.80 0.03 6.97
C TYR A 200 -0.97 1.32 6.84
N PHE A 201 -0.04 1.54 7.76
CA PHE A 201 0.84 2.71 7.75
C PHE A 201 2.26 2.33 7.38
N LEU A 202 2.90 3.20 6.61
CA LEU A 202 4.35 3.24 6.40
C LEU A 202 4.86 4.60 6.88
N ILE A 203 6.02 4.61 7.51
CA ILE A 203 6.82 5.83 7.71
C ILE A 203 8.18 5.61 7.09
N ALA A 204 8.57 6.51 6.19
CA ALA A 204 9.75 6.35 5.36
C ALA A 204 10.52 7.65 5.21
N GLY A 205 11.84 7.59 5.35
CA GLY A 205 12.67 8.75 5.12
C GLY A 205 14.09 8.63 5.64
N ASP A 206 14.86 9.68 5.41
CA ASP A 206 16.10 9.96 6.10
C ASP A 206 15.79 10.41 7.54
N MET A 207 16.02 9.49 8.48
CA MET A 207 15.79 9.71 9.89
C MET A 207 16.97 10.41 10.60
N ASN A 208 18.15 10.49 9.98
CA ASN A 208 19.37 11.04 10.60
C ASN A 208 19.71 10.45 11.98
N MET A 209 19.22 9.24 12.29
CA MET A 209 19.44 8.56 13.57
C MET A 209 20.57 7.55 13.45
N LYS A 210 21.46 7.54 14.44
CA LYS A 210 22.61 6.62 14.44
C LYS A 210 22.29 5.24 15.02
N ASN A 211 21.14 5.14 15.68
CA ASN A 211 20.72 3.96 16.42
C ASN A 211 19.22 4.01 16.74
N SER A 212 18.61 2.85 16.94
CA SER A 212 17.21 2.72 17.33
C SER A 212 16.92 3.03 18.81
N ASN A 213 17.93 3.40 19.61
CA ASN A 213 17.73 3.79 21.02
C ASN A 213 17.43 5.28 21.21
N GLU A 214 17.57 6.11 20.15
CA GLU A 214 17.14 7.50 20.17
C GLU A 214 15.65 7.58 20.50
N GLN A 215 15.26 8.56 21.35
CA GLN A 215 13.86 8.73 21.77
C GLN A 215 12.93 8.90 20.56
N ALA A 216 13.42 9.57 19.51
CA ALA A 216 12.71 9.73 18.27
C ALA A 216 12.30 8.40 17.60
N PHE A 217 13.17 7.39 17.61
CA PHE A 217 12.84 6.06 17.08
C PHE A 217 11.81 5.38 17.98
N LYS A 218 11.99 5.49 19.31
CA LYS A 218 11.10 4.91 20.31
C LYS A 218 9.68 5.47 20.24
N ASN A 219 9.51 6.75 19.94
CA ASN A 219 8.18 7.34 19.73
C ASN A 219 7.41 6.58 18.64
N LEU A 220 8.10 6.10 17.59
CA LEU A 220 7.51 5.33 16.50
C LEU A 220 7.25 3.86 16.88
N THR A 221 8.13 3.24 17.66
CA THR A 221 8.17 1.78 17.84
C THR A 221 7.81 1.27 19.24
N GLU A 222 7.52 2.12 20.21
CA GLU A 222 7.14 1.68 21.56
C GLU A 222 5.62 1.47 21.69
N SER A 223 5.22 0.66 22.68
CA SER A 223 3.82 0.23 22.87
C SER A 223 2.86 1.37 23.22
N ALA A 224 3.37 2.53 23.62
CA ALA A 224 2.55 3.70 23.92
C ALA A 224 1.72 4.17 22.70
N ALA A 225 2.16 3.84 21.48
CA ALA A 225 1.44 4.11 20.25
C ALA A 225 0.25 3.16 19.98
N GLY A 226 0.07 2.10 20.78
CA GLY A 226 -0.97 1.10 20.58
C GLY A 226 -0.95 0.50 19.16
N ASP A 227 -2.12 0.42 18.52
CA ASP A 227 -2.28 -0.12 17.17
C ASP A 227 -1.70 0.77 16.05
N HIS A 228 -1.20 1.97 16.38
CA HIS A 228 -0.47 2.85 15.45
C HIS A 228 1.04 2.63 15.47
N LYS A 229 1.54 1.77 16.37
CA LYS A 229 2.97 1.48 16.48
C LYS A 229 3.54 0.98 15.15
N PHE A 230 4.74 1.46 14.85
CA PHE A 230 5.57 0.98 13.75
C PHE A 230 6.57 -0.09 14.20
N TYR A 231 6.99 -0.90 13.23
CA TYR A 231 7.97 -1.97 13.36
C TYR A 231 9.02 -1.84 12.26
N ASP A 232 10.24 -2.23 12.60
CA ASP A 232 11.29 -2.44 11.61
C ASP A 232 11.09 -3.81 10.96
N PRO A 233 10.70 -3.88 9.67
CA PRO A 233 10.33 -5.14 9.03
C PRO A 233 11.49 -6.13 8.89
N ILE A 234 12.73 -5.69 9.12
CA ILE A 234 13.94 -6.52 9.08
C ILE A 234 14.57 -6.75 10.47
N ASP A 235 13.95 -6.27 11.55
CA ASP A 235 14.40 -6.45 12.93
C ASP A 235 15.87 -6.03 13.18
N GLU A 236 16.33 -4.97 12.51
CA GLU A 236 17.70 -4.44 12.62
C GLU A 236 17.80 -3.36 13.70
N LEU A 237 17.24 -3.62 14.89
CA LEU A 237 17.33 -2.68 16.02
C LEU A 237 18.74 -2.71 16.63
N GLY A 238 19.32 -1.54 16.88
CA GLY A 238 20.61 -1.43 17.56
C GLY A 238 21.37 -0.15 17.27
N SER A 239 22.68 -0.22 17.45
CA SER A 239 23.62 0.87 17.16
C SER A 239 24.27 0.67 15.80
N TRP A 240 23.75 1.38 14.79
CA TRP A 240 24.15 1.23 13.39
C TRP A 240 25.51 1.86 13.11
N ASN A 241 25.75 3.08 13.63
CA ASN A 241 26.93 3.87 13.27
C ASN A 241 28.25 3.09 13.43
N SER A 242 29.02 3.03 12.33
CA SER A 242 30.32 2.38 12.24
C SER A 242 30.35 0.95 12.80
N ASN A 243 29.26 0.20 12.67
CA ASN A 243 29.11 -1.14 13.21
C ASN A 243 28.99 -2.19 12.10
N SER A 244 29.95 -3.12 12.04
CA SER A 244 29.98 -4.17 11.01
C SER A 244 28.80 -5.11 11.04
N SER A 245 28.14 -5.28 12.19
CA SER A 245 26.94 -6.13 12.29
C SER A 245 25.75 -5.57 11.51
N PHE A 246 25.77 -4.28 11.19
CA PHE A 246 24.73 -3.58 10.42
C PHE A 246 25.21 -3.12 9.03
N ALA A 247 26.41 -3.56 8.60
CA ALA A 247 27.01 -3.08 7.36
C ALA A 247 26.13 -3.37 6.13
N HIS A 248 25.35 -4.46 6.14
CA HIS A 248 24.42 -4.83 5.06
C HIS A 248 23.20 -3.90 4.96
N VAL A 249 22.95 -3.06 5.97
CA VAL A 249 21.84 -2.09 6.00
C VAL A 249 22.29 -0.63 6.09
N HIS A 250 23.59 -0.35 6.01
CA HIS A 250 24.06 1.02 5.92
C HIS A 250 23.64 1.66 4.60
N THR A 251 23.24 2.92 4.67
CA THR A 251 22.72 3.72 3.55
C THR A 251 23.51 5.01 3.34
N GLN A 252 24.32 5.47 4.30
CA GLN A 252 25.20 6.62 4.16
C GLN A 252 26.59 6.32 4.76
N SER A 253 27.70 6.87 4.27
CA SER A 253 27.86 7.61 3.00
C SER A 253 28.40 6.73 1.87
N THR A 254 27.92 6.94 0.65
CA THR A 254 28.48 6.31 -0.56
C THR A 254 29.97 6.62 -0.80
N ARG A 255 30.54 7.59 -0.08
CA ARG A 255 31.92 8.08 -0.21
C ARG A 255 32.70 7.98 1.09
N SER A 256 33.96 7.57 1.00
CA SER A 256 34.87 7.56 2.16
C SER A 256 35.28 8.96 2.63
N SER A 257 35.34 9.95 1.73
CA SER A 257 35.69 11.33 2.04
C SER A 257 34.75 12.32 1.35
N ASN A 258 34.70 13.55 1.84
CA ASN A 258 33.93 14.61 1.19
C ASN A 258 34.41 14.80 -0.26
N THR A 259 33.47 14.90 -1.19
CA THR A 259 33.77 15.14 -2.61
C THR A 259 32.98 16.34 -3.13
N ASN A 260 33.15 16.68 -4.42
CA ASN A 260 32.43 17.77 -5.09
C ASN A 260 32.54 19.09 -4.31
N ASN A 261 33.77 19.42 -3.89
CA ASN A 261 34.09 20.58 -3.05
C ASN A 261 33.34 20.61 -1.70
N GLY A 262 33.06 19.44 -1.12
CA GLY A 262 32.33 19.32 0.14
C GLY A 262 30.81 19.41 -0.01
N CYS A 263 30.29 19.21 -1.22
CA CYS A 263 28.85 19.08 -1.43
C CYS A 263 28.32 17.71 -0.99
N PHE A 264 29.05 16.64 -1.31
CA PHE A 264 28.67 15.27 -0.94
C PHE A 264 29.46 14.86 0.31
N SER A 265 28.75 14.39 1.33
CA SER A 265 29.35 13.99 2.61
C SER A 265 30.20 12.73 2.46
N GLY A 266 31.31 12.66 3.19
CA GLY A 266 32.15 11.47 3.33
C GLY A 266 31.80 10.64 4.57
N GLY A 267 32.71 9.75 4.99
CA GLY A 267 32.54 8.86 6.14
C GLY A 267 32.57 7.38 5.77
N GLY A 268 32.12 7.06 4.56
CA GLY A 268 31.95 5.70 4.04
C GLY A 268 30.65 5.06 4.52
N MET A 269 30.31 3.86 4.05
CA MET A 269 29.02 3.22 4.37
C MET A 269 28.97 2.78 5.84
N ASP A 270 28.58 3.68 6.74
CA ASP A 270 28.69 3.50 8.18
C ASP A 270 27.42 3.85 8.98
N ASP A 271 26.38 4.39 8.35
CA ASP A 271 25.11 4.74 9.00
C ASP A 271 23.90 4.15 8.26
N ARG A 272 22.85 3.77 9.01
CA ARG A 272 21.51 3.40 8.48
C ARG A 272 20.55 4.58 8.73
N PHE A 273 20.62 5.60 7.88
CA PHE A 273 19.76 6.78 8.03
C PHE A 273 18.43 6.64 7.29
N ASP A 274 18.43 5.92 6.19
CA ASP A 274 17.28 5.74 5.31
C ASP A 274 16.51 4.49 5.75
N VAL A 275 15.30 4.69 6.28
CA VAL A 275 14.51 3.63 6.92
C VAL A 275 13.08 3.66 6.40
N ILE A 276 12.50 2.47 6.20
CA ILE A 276 11.05 2.29 6.02
C ILE A 276 10.55 1.41 7.16
N LEU A 277 9.71 1.97 8.02
CA LEU A 277 8.99 1.21 9.06
C LEU A 277 7.54 1.00 8.63
N VAL A 278 6.94 -0.09 9.11
CA VAL A 278 5.58 -0.49 8.77
C VAL A 278 4.73 -0.69 10.03
N SER A 279 3.42 -0.45 9.98
CA SER A 279 2.54 -0.77 11.12
C SER A 279 2.37 -2.27 11.31
N GLY A 280 1.91 -2.68 12.50
CA GLY A 280 1.65 -4.09 12.80
C GLY A 280 0.66 -4.73 11.82
N GLN A 281 -0.31 -3.97 11.31
CA GLN A 281 -1.28 -4.45 10.33
C GLN A 281 -0.62 -4.88 9.00
N VAL A 282 0.48 -4.23 8.61
CA VAL A 282 1.27 -4.59 7.42
C VAL A 282 2.24 -5.73 7.75
N LEU A 283 2.88 -5.71 8.92
CA LEU A 283 3.89 -6.71 9.27
C LEU A 283 3.31 -8.09 9.60
N GLU A 284 2.19 -8.12 10.32
CA GLU A 284 1.59 -9.34 10.87
C GLU A 284 0.60 -10.03 9.90
N ASP A 285 0.51 -9.56 8.65
CA ASP A 285 -0.36 -10.10 7.59
C ASP A 285 -1.82 -10.28 8.02
N THR A 286 -2.37 -9.26 8.70
CA THR A 286 -3.69 -9.34 9.33
C THR A 286 -4.84 -8.91 8.42
N GLY A 287 -4.58 -8.67 7.14
CA GLY A 287 -5.61 -8.25 6.18
C GLY A 287 -5.09 -8.09 4.75
N LYS A 288 -5.66 -7.14 4.00
CA LYS A 288 -5.48 -7.00 2.55
C LYS A 288 -4.13 -6.43 2.10
N VAL A 289 -3.29 -5.99 3.04
CA VAL A 289 -1.96 -5.44 2.74
C VAL A 289 -0.95 -6.05 3.68
N SER A 290 0.13 -6.60 3.14
CA SER A 290 1.20 -7.18 3.94
C SER A 290 2.59 -6.91 3.38
N PHE A 291 3.59 -6.91 4.24
CA PHE A 291 4.99 -6.85 3.85
C PHE A 291 5.41 -8.16 3.17
N VAL A 292 6.08 -8.07 2.03
CA VAL A 292 6.67 -9.24 1.37
C VAL A 292 8.02 -9.53 2.03
N GLU A 293 8.13 -10.66 2.73
CA GLU A 293 9.35 -11.07 3.41
C GLU A 293 10.57 -11.06 2.48
N ASN A 294 11.74 -10.65 3.00
CA ASN A 294 13.00 -10.53 2.25
C ASN A 294 13.01 -9.52 1.08
N SER A 295 11.98 -8.67 0.96
CA SER A 295 11.95 -7.62 -0.07
C SER A 295 12.64 -6.32 0.35
N TYR A 296 12.92 -6.15 1.65
CA TYR A 296 13.61 -4.97 2.16
C TYR A 296 15.08 -5.00 1.77
N VAL A 297 15.53 -4.02 0.98
CA VAL A 297 16.91 -3.97 0.47
C VAL A 297 17.42 -2.54 0.45
N ALA A 298 18.62 -2.30 0.99
CA ALA A 298 19.42 -1.11 0.69
C ALA A 298 20.12 -1.31 -0.66
N VAL A 299 19.65 -0.66 -1.71
CA VAL A 299 20.06 -0.94 -3.10
C VAL A 299 21.52 -0.52 -3.30
N GLY A 300 22.36 -1.47 -3.73
CA GLY A 300 23.79 -1.25 -3.90
C GLY A 300 24.62 -1.51 -2.65
N GLN A 301 24.01 -1.83 -1.51
CA GLN A 301 24.72 -2.24 -0.31
C GLN A 301 24.97 -3.76 -0.36
N ASP A 302 26.23 -4.16 -0.27
CA ASP A 302 26.65 -5.58 -0.29
C ASP A 302 27.21 -6.06 1.06
N GLY A 303 27.28 -5.16 2.05
CA GLY A 303 27.80 -5.42 3.40
C GLY A 303 29.32 -5.36 3.54
N ASN A 304 30.07 -5.07 2.46
CA ASN A 304 31.53 -5.16 2.47
C ASN A 304 32.26 -3.81 2.57
N HIS A 305 31.51 -2.70 2.59
CA HIS A 305 32.06 -1.35 2.42
C HIS A 305 32.01 -0.49 3.68
N LEU A 306 32.03 -1.09 4.88
CA LEU A 306 32.04 -0.36 6.14
C LEU A 306 33.17 0.69 6.17
N ASN A 307 32.83 1.96 6.43
CA ASN A 307 33.77 3.10 6.44
C ASN A 307 34.55 3.29 5.12
N GLN A 308 34.04 2.75 4.01
CA GLN A 308 34.62 2.87 2.67
C GLN A 308 33.59 3.41 1.69
N SER A 309 34.04 3.86 0.52
CA SER A 309 33.13 4.18 -0.57
C SER A 309 32.41 2.92 -1.04
N VAL A 310 31.15 3.05 -1.44
CA VAL A 310 30.29 1.93 -1.93
C VAL A 310 30.87 1.19 -3.15
N SER A 311 31.86 1.77 -3.83
CA SER A 311 32.55 1.17 -4.98
C SER A 311 33.99 0.72 -4.68
N ALA A 312 34.46 0.81 -3.44
CA ALA A 312 35.84 0.49 -3.07
C ALA A 312 36.12 -1.01 -3.12
N GLY A 313 37.12 -1.44 -3.90
CA GLY A 313 37.43 -2.88 -4.02
C GLY A 313 36.45 -3.67 -4.90
N GLY A 314 35.43 -2.99 -5.46
CA GLY A 314 34.43 -3.56 -6.37
C GLY A 314 33.15 -3.96 -5.63
N ASN A 315 32.01 -3.72 -6.28
CA ASN A 315 30.69 -4.05 -5.77
C ASN A 315 29.82 -4.55 -6.93
N SER A 316 29.30 -5.77 -6.80
CA SER A 316 28.50 -6.43 -7.83
C SER A 316 27.06 -6.70 -7.40
N SER A 317 26.60 -6.05 -6.33
CA SER A 317 25.20 -6.15 -5.85
C SER A 317 24.20 -5.60 -6.87
N VAL A 318 24.64 -4.67 -7.71
CA VAL A 318 23.88 -4.08 -8.82
C VAL A 318 24.75 -3.98 -10.07
N PRO A 319 24.15 -3.83 -11.28
CA PRO A 319 24.92 -3.57 -12.49
C PRO A 319 25.83 -2.35 -12.35
N SER A 320 26.99 -2.37 -13.00
CA SER A 320 28.03 -1.33 -12.84
C SER A 320 27.52 0.08 -13.14
N SER A 321 26.65 0.24 -14.13
CA SER A 321 26.04 1.53 -14.47
C SER A 321 25.10 2.04 -13.36
N VAL A 322 24.41 1.13 -12.67
CA VAL A 322 23.55 1.47 -11.53
C VAL A 322 24.41 1.84 -10.33
N LEU A 323 25.50 1.13 -10.06
CA LEU A 323 26.42 1.47 -8.98
C LEU A 323 27.04 2.87 -9.16
N VAL A 324 27.48 3.20 -10.38
CA VAL A 324 27.97 4.55 -10.71
C VAL A 324 26.87 5.59 -10.51
N ALA A 325 25.65 5.30 -10.97
CA ALA A 325 24.52 6.21 -10.75
C ALA A 325 24.21 6.40 -9.26
N LEU A 326 24.24 5.34 -8.45
CA LEU A 326 24.04 5.43 -6.99
C LEU A 326 25.11 6.32 -6.34
N TYR A 327 26.37 6.12 -6.69
CA TYR A 327 27.48 6.95 -6.21
C TYR A 327 27.30 8.41 -6.64
N GLU A 328 27.05 8.70 -7.92
CA GLU A 328 26.97 10.08 -8.42
C GLU A 328 25.65 10.80 -8.07
N MET A 329 24.57 10.06 -7.79
CA MET A 329 23.28 10.65 -7.48
C MET A 329 23.23 11.29 -6.09
N SER A 330 23.75 10.59 -5.07
CA SER A 330 23.60 10.98 -3.68
C SER A 330 24.74 10.44 -2.81
N ASP A 331 24.96 11.05 -1.65
CA ASP A 331 25.72 10.44 -0.56
C ASP A 331 24.92 9.35 0.18
N HIS A 332 23.64 9.16 -0.16
CA HIS A 332 22.80 8.07 0.32
C HIS A 332 22.59 6.96 -0.72
N LEU A 333 22.23 5.76 -0.23
CA LEU A 333 21.63 4.68 -1.00
C LEU A 333 20.12 4.63 -0.77
N PRO A 334 19.31 4.27 -1.78
CA PRO A 334 17.89 4.08 -1.59
C PRO A 334 17.59 2.77 -0.88
N VAL A 335 16.54 2.76 -0.06
CA VAL A 335 15.96 1.55 0.52
C VAL A 335 14.64 1.23 -0.16
N GLN A 336 14.38 -0.04 -0.40
CA GLN A 336 13.11 -0.51 -0.95
C GLN A 336 12.50 -1.58 -0.06
N LEU A 337 11.19 -1.77 -0.17
CA LEU A 337 10.47 -2.98 0.23
C LEU A 337 9.27 -3.19 -0.70
N ASP A 338 8.72 -4.40 -0.71
CA ASP A 338 7.53 -4.74 -1.46
C ASP A 338 6.34 -4.99 -0.51
N LEU A 339 5.17 -4.49 -0.90
CA LEU A 339 3.89 -4.75 -0.24
C LEU A 339 3.04 -5.68 -1.13
N SER A 340 2.48 -6.73 -0.55
CA SER A 340 1.44 -7.55 -1.18
C SER A 340 0.08 -6.91 -0.96
N PHE A 341 -0.74 -6.85 -2.00
CA PHE A 341 -2.13 -6.40 -1.94
C PHE A 341 -3.03 -7.55 -2.35
N GLU A 342 -3.94 -7.95 -1.46
CA GLU A 342 -5.01 -8.89 -1.76
C GLU A 342 -5.97 -8.27 -2.79
N LEU A 343 -6.12 -8.93 -3.93
CA LEU A 343 -7.01 -8.49 -4.99
C LEU A 343 -8.44 -8.95 -4.72
N ILE A 344 -9.40 -8.20 -5.21
CA ILE A 344 -10.81 -8.55 -5.14
C ILE A 344 -11.02 -9.82 -5.99
N GLU A 345 -11.71 -10.82 -5.44
CA GLU A 345 -12.14 -11.98 -6.21
C GLU A 345 -13.39 -11.63 -7.04
N GLU A 346 -13.44 -12.12 -8.28
CA GLU A 346 -14.65 -12.01 -9.08
C GLU A 346 -15.81 -12.71 -8.36
N PRO A 347 -17.00 -12.07 -8.28
CA PRO A 347 -18.16 -12.72 -7.70
C PRO A 347 -18.50 -13.98 -8.50
N GLU A 348 -18.32 -15.15 -7.90
CA GLU A 348 -18.66 -16.41 -8.54
C GLU A 348 -20.19 -16.53 -8.65
N ASP A 349 -20.68 -16.69 -9.88
CA ASP A 349 -22.09 -16.96 -10.09
C ASP A 349 -22.39 -18.43 -9.79
N THR A 350 -22.64 -18.68 -8.51
CA THR A 350 -22.92 -20.00 -7.95
C THR A 350 -24.30 -20.55 -8.34
N ILE A 351 -25.10 -19.83 -9.14
CA ILE A 351 -26.41 -20.30 -9.58
C ILE A 351 -26.21 -21.41 -10.62
N PRO A 352 -26.60 -22.66 -10.33
CA PRO A 352 -26.51 -23.74 -11.31
C PRO A 352 -27.26 -23.37 -12.58
N GLN A 353 -26.73 -23.71 -13.75
CA GLN A 353 -27.30 -23.27 -15.04
C GLN A 353 -28.79 -23.65 -15.19
N GLY A 354 -29.20 -24.82 -14.69
CA GLY A 354 -30.61 -25.24 -14.69
C GLY A 354 -31.53 -24.49 -13.71
N LEU A 355 -30.97 -23.76 -12.73
CA LEU A 355 -31.71 -22.89 -11.82
C LEU A 355 -31.93 -21.49 -12.42
N ARG A 356 -31.04 -21.00 -13.29
CA ARG A 356 -31.18 -19.69 -13.94
C ARG A 356 -32.41 -19.60 -14.84
N ASP A 357 -32.64 -20.60 -15.68
CA ASP A 357 -33.80 -20.65 -16.57
C ASP A 357 -35.12 -20.64 -15.78
N VAL A 358 -35.11 -21.28 -14.60
CA VAL A 358 -36.26 -21.26 -13.69
C VAL A 358 -36.39 -19.92 -12.99
N GLU A 359 -35.28 -19.30 -12.57
CA GLU A 359 -35.28 -17.99 -11.92
C GLU A 359 -35.78 -16.88 -12.84
N GLU A 360 -35.30 -16.82 -14.09
CA GLU A 360 -35.72 -15.83 -15.09
C GLU A 360 -37.21 -15.96 -15.42
N ALA A 361 -37.71 -17.20 -15.51
CA ALA A 361 -39.13 -17.47 -15.76
C ALA A 361 -40.01 -17.27 -14.53
N PHE A 362 -39.44 -17.37 -13.32
CA PHE A 362 -40.19 -17.27 -12.06
C PHE A 362 -40.47 -15.81 -11.69
N ASN A 363 -41.75 -15.42 -11.78
CA ASN A 363 -42.19 -14.07 -11.46
C ASN A 363 -43.44 -14.08 -10.57
N VAL A 364 -43.50 -13.18 -9.60
CA VAL A 364 -44.66 -12.98 -8.72
C VAL A 364 -45.17 -11.56 -8.92
N LYS A 365 -46.27 -11.41 -9.64
CA LYS A 365 -46.91 -10.12 -9.93
C LYS A 365 -48.21 -9.99 -9.15
N ARG A 366 -48.39 -8.89 -8.43
CA ARG A 366 -49.68 -8.56 -7.81
C ARG A 366 -50.61 -7.93 -8.85
N MET A 367 -51.87 -8.35 -8.82
CA MET A 367 -53.01 -7.74 -9.49
C MET A 367 -54.11 -7.51 -8.45
N ASP A 368 -55.06 -6.63 -8.72
CA ASP A 368 -56.12 -6.32 -7.74
C ASP A 368 -56.84 -7.60 -7.26
N GLY A 369 -56.76 -7.85 -5.94
CA GLY A 369 -57.28 -9.04 -5.26
C GLY A 369 -56.62 -10.39 -5.60
N SER A 370 -55.50 -10.45 -6.34
CA SER A 370 -54.85 -11.73 -6.68
C SER A 370 -53.37 -11.60 -7.05
N MET A 371 -52.62 -12.70 -6.96
CA MET A 371 -51.27 -12.79 -7.53
C MET A 371 -51.30 -13.62 -8.80
N ILE A 372 -50.50 -13.19 -9.77
CA ILE A 372 -50.11 -13.99 -10.92
C ILE A 372 -48.69 -14.47 -10.68
N ILE A 373 -48.52 -15.78 -10.54
CA ILE A 373 -47.21 -16.42 -10.46
C ILE A 373 -46.93 -17.13 -11.77
N THR A 374 -45.86 -16.72 -12.44
CA THR A 374 -45.35 -17.42 -13.63
C THR A 374 -44.20 -18.33 -13.20
N SER A 375 -44.15 -19.54 -13.72
CA SER A 375 -43.07 -20.51 -13.49
C SER A 375 -42.85 -21.38 -14.73
N SER A 376 -41.61 -21.80 -14.99
CA SER A 376 -41.27 -22.78 -16.03
C SER A 376 -41.29 -24.23 -15.52
N VAL A 377 -41.45 -24.44 -14.21
CA VAL A 377 -41.51 -25.77 -13.55
C VAL A 377 -42.65 -25.85 -12.53
N ASP A 378 -43.09 -27.06 -12.22
CA ASP A 378 -44.03 -27.32 -11.13
C ASP A 378 -43.34 -27.21 -9.76
N GLY A 379 -44.07 -26.76 -8.74
CA GLY A 379 -43.53 -26.67 -7.39
C GLY A 379 -44.50 -26.09 -6.35
N HIS A 380 -43.94 -25.61 -5.24
CA HIS A 380 -44.68 -25.04 -4.13
C HIS A 380 -44.09 -23.68 -3.73
N LEU A 381 -44.92 -22.65 -3.78
CA LEU A 381 -44.58 -21.32 -3.31
C LEU A 381 -45.04 -21.13 -1.87
N THR A 382 -44.12 -20.74 -0.99
CA THR A 382 -44.39 -20.43 0.41
C THR A 382 -44.02 -18.98 0.70
N PHE A 383 -44.94 -18.23 1.31
CA PHE A 383 -44.66 -16.87 1.77
C PHE A 383 -44.31 -16.90 3.26
N HIS A 384 -43.18 -16.30 3.61
CA HIS A 384 -42.75 -16.12 4.99
C HIS A 384 -42.77 -14.63 5.34
N ASP A 385 -43.11 -14.29 6.59
CA ASP A 385 -42.78 -12.96 7.12
C ASP A 385 -41.26 -12.85 7.40
N LEU A 386 -40.80 -11.66 7.76
CA LEU A 386 -39.37 -11.39 7.99
C LEU A 386 -38.77 -12.13 9.21
N SER A 387 -39.62 -12.71 10.07
CA SER A 387 -39.17 -13.60 11.15
C SER A 387 -39.08 -15.07 10.72
N GLY A 388 -39.41 -15.38 9.46
CA GLY A 388 -39.39 -16.73 8.89
C GLY A 388 -40.68 -17.52 9.09
N ARG A 389 -41.71 -16.96 9.76
CA ARG A 389 -42.99 -17.65 9.96
C ARG A 389 -43.74 -17.76 8.64
N VAL A 390 -44.25 -18.96 8.34
CA VAL A 390 -45.08 -19.22 7.15
C VAL A 390 -46.42 -18.52 7.28
N ILE A 391 -46.75 -17.71 6.27
CA ILE A 391 -48.02 -16.97 6.15
C ILE A 391 -48.98 -17.74 5.25
N GLN A 392 -48.51 -18.17 4.08
CA GLN A 392 -49.30 -18.89 3.10
C GLN A 392 -48.45 -19.84 2.25
N LYS A 393 -49.11 -20.83 1.66
CA LYS A 393 -48.50 -21.81 0.75
C LYS A 393 -49.44 -22.12 -0.41
N TYR A 394 -48.88 -22.23 -1.61
CA TYR A 394 -49.62 -22.49 -2.84
C TYR A 394 -48.90 -23.54 -3.70
N PRO A 395 -49.61 -24.51 -4.29
CA PRO A 395 -49.08 -25.27 -5.42
C PRO A 395 -48.99 -24.35 -6.64
N ILE A 396 -47.91 -24.45 -7.39
CA ILE A 396 -47.65 -23.68 -8.62
C ILE A 396 -47.35 -24.70 -9.73
N TYR A 397 -48.04 -24.57 -10.85
CA TYR A 397 -47.83 -25.39 -12.03
C TYR A 397 -47.07 -24.62 -13.10
N VAL A 398 -46.51 -25.30 -14.10
CA VAL A 398 -45.91 -24.65 -15.28
C VAL A 398 -46.89 -23.66 -15.92
N GLY A 399 -46.40 -22.47 -16.25
CA GLY A 399 -47.18 -21.37 -16.84
C GLY A 399 -47.64 -20.35 -15.81
N SER A 400 -48.78 -19.71 -16.08
CA SER A 400 -49.33 -18.61 -15.27
C SER A 400 -50.39 -19.11 -14.30
N ASN A 401 -50.13 -18.97 -13.00
CA ASN A 401 -51.00 -19.38 -11.90
C ASN A 401 -51.63 -18.15 -11.26
N ARG A 402 -52.96 -18.14 -11.12
CA ARG A 402 -53.67 -17.09 -10.39
C ARG A 402 -54.04 -17.59 -9.00
N VAL A 403 -53.57 -16.91 -7.96
CA VAL A 403 -53.90 -17.24 -6.56
C VAL A 403 -54.49 -16.05 -5.85
N GLN A 404 -55.53 -16.32 -5.05
CA GLN A 404 -56.27 -15.31 -4.30
C GLN A 404 -55.45 -14.85 -3.09
N ASP A 405 -55.36 -13.55 -2.88
CA ASP A 405 -54.40 -12.93 -1.96
C ASP A 405 -55.02 -12.43 -0.62
N HIS A 406 -56.31 -12.70 -0.44
CA HIS A 406 -57.22 -12.12 0.57
C HIS A 406 -56.82 -12.28 2.05
N LYS A 407 -55.71 -12.97 2.37
CA LYS A 407 -55.26 -13.18 3.75
C LYS A 407 -53.82 -12.73 4.01
N MET A 408 -53.16 -12.04 3.07
CA MET A 408 -51.82 -11.49 3.30
C MET A 408 -51.90 -10.03 3.79
N PRO A 409 -51.44 -9.73 5.02
CA PRO A 409 -51.32 -8.36 5.51
C PRO A 409 -50.40 -7.50 4.65
N LEU A 410 -50.50 -6.17 4.75
CA LEU A 410 -49.52 -5.28 4.11
C LEU A 410 -48.14 -5.44 4.76
N GLY A 411 -47.08 -5.50 3.95
CA GLY A 411 -45.73 -5.70 4.45
C GLY A 411 -44.75 -6.23 3.41
N ILE A 412 -43.60 -6.72 3.88
CA ILE A 412 -42.58 -7.36 3.05
C ILE A 412 -42.52 -8.83 3.42
N TYR A 413 -42.48 -9.68 2.41
CA TYR A 413 -42.46 -11.14 2.56
C TYR A 413 -41.29 -11.76 1.81
N ILE A 414 -40.90 -12.94 2.25
CA ILE A 414 -39.97 -13.82 1.54
C ILE A 414 -40.80 -14.89 0.84
N ALA A 415 -40.86 -14.83 -0.48
CA ALA A 415 -41.53 -15.79 -1.33
C ALA A 415 -40.52 -16.87 -1.74
N ARG A 416 -40.73 -18.09 -1.26
CA ARG A 416 -39.84 -19.23 -1.41
C ARG A 416 -40.51 -20.29 -2.28
N PHE A 417 -40.04 -20.43 -3.51
CA PHE A 417 -40.52 -21.41 -4.47
C PHE A 417 -39.63 -22.65 -4.44
N ASN A 418 -40.20 -23.81 -4.09
CA ASN A 418 -39.50 -25.09 -4.06
C ASN A 418 -40.02 -25.96 -5.20
N PHE A 419 -39.12 -26.54 -5.98
CA PHE A 419 -39.41 -27.45 -7.08
C PHE A 419 -38.44 -28.63 -7.04
N GLU A 420 -38.64 -29.63 -7.89
CA GLU A 420 -37.95 -30.92 -7.80
C GLU A 420 -36.41 -30.80 -7.83
N SER A 421 -35.89 -29.91 -8.68
CA SER A 421 -34.45 -29.73 -8.88
C SER A 421 -33.85 -28.57 -8.06
N GLY A 422 -34.62 -27.85 -7.25
CA GLY A 422 -34.08 -26.71 -6.51
C GLY A 422 -35.09 -25.81 -5.82
N GLN A 423 -34.60 -24.63 -5.41
CA GLN A 423 -35.38 -23.63 -4.71
C GLN A 423 -34.97 -22.22 -5.17
N ILE A 424 -35.96 -21.34 -5.35
CA ILE A 424 -35.77 -19.90 -5.60
C ILE A 424 -36.38 -19.13 -4.45
N THR A 425 -35.71 -18.07 -3.99
CA THR A 425 -36.23 -17.17 -2.97
C THR A 425 -36.22 -15.74 -3.48
N ARG A 426 -37.37 -15.06 -3.40
CA ARG A 426 -37.51 -13.64 -3.77
C ARG A 426 -38.12 -12.83 -2.63
N LYS A 427 -37.67 -11.59 -2.48
CA LYS A 427 -38.34 -10.60 -1.63
C LYS A 427 -39.53 -10.02 -2.39
N VAL A 428 -40.71 -10.05 -1.78
CA VAL A 428 -41.95 -9.53 -2.38
C VAL A 428 -42.54 -8.48 -1.46
N SER A 429 -42.84 -7.32 -2.03
CA SER A 429 -43.48 -6.21 -1.32
C SER A 429 -44.99 -6.25 -1.53
N TRP A 430 -45.72 -6.09 -0.43
CA TRP A 430 -47.16 -6.20 -0.35
C TRP A 430 -47.76 -4.91 0.17
N PHE A 431 -47.80 -3.90 -0.70
CA PHE A 431 -48.38 -2.59 -0.40
C PHE A 431 -49.55 -2.34 -1.34
N ASN A 432 -50.53 -1.55 -0.92
CA ASN A 432 -51.65 -1.17 -1.80
C ASN A 432 -51.09 -0.52 -3.07
N ALA A 433 -51.49 -1.04 -4.22
CA ALA A 433 -51.24 -0.35 -5.49
C ALA A 433 -51.98 0.99 -5.42
N ARG A 434 -51.28 2.10 -5.68
CA ARG A 434 -51.93 3.37 -6.00
C ARG A 434 -52.31 3.38 -7.47
#